data_AF-A0A969N8E7-F1
#
_entry.id   AF-A0A969N8E7-F1
#
_cell.length_a   1.000
_cell.length_b   1.000
_cell.length_c   1.000
_cell.angle_alpha   90.00
_cell.angle_beta   90.00
_cell.angle_gamma   90.00
#
_symmetry.space_group_name_H-M   'P 1'
#
loop_
_entity.id
_entity.type
_entity.pdbx_description
1 polymer ?
#
loop_
_entity_poly.entity_id
_entity_poly.type
_entity_poly.pdbx_seq_one_letter_code
_entity_poly.pdbx_strand_id
1 'polypeptide(L)'
;MSITRKIKRISLKLLLSILGLMLLFAFYSNSLIGVNKKSIDYYISLKETVKSKGYEDRMYVISGKRFKFYNSFLVKYGNAVSTSRHLKGEAIDILVLDINNDGTADSKDVDLIYNILDKEIVKKQGGIGTYKNQSGFFTRQMVHFDCRGYWARWEK
;
A
#
# COMPACT_ATOMS: atom_id res chain seq x y z
N MET A 1 21.66 -37.28 -15.93
CA MET A 1 21.00 -35.97 -16.17
C MET A 1 22.06 -34.88 -16.17
N SER A 2 22.20 -34.09 -17.25
CA SER A 2 23.25 -33.05 -17.36
C SER A 2 23.15 -32.00 -16.24
N ILE A 3 24.30 -31.52 -15.75
CA ILE A 3 24.45 -30.48 -14.72
C ILE A 3 23.56 -29.26 -15.05
N THR A 4 23.50 -28.86 -16.33
CA THR A 4 22.67 -27.75 -16.82
C THR A 4 21.17 -27.98 -16.59
N ARG A 5 20.68 -29.22 -16.78
CA ARG A 5 19.27 -29.56 -16.51
C ARG A 5 18.97 -29.55 -15.01
N LYS A 6 19.93 -29.93 -14.17
CA LYS A 6 19.79 -29.87 -12.70
C LYS A 6 19.72 -28.42 -12.22
N ILE A 7 20.59 -27.54 -12.72
CA ILE A 7 20.59 -26.10 -12.39
C ILE A 7 19.27 -25.45 -12.82
N LYS A 8 18.82 -25.65 -14.07
CA LYS A 8 17.54 -25.08 -14.54
C LYS A 8 16.34 -25.49 -13.69
N ARG A 9 16.29 -26.75 -13.23
CA ARG A 9 15.23 -27.24 -12.35
C ARG A 9 15.27 -26.58 -10.97
N ILE A 10 16.46 -26.37 -10.41
CA ILE A 10 16.62 -25.69 -9.12
C ILE A 10 16.21 -24.21 -9.25
N SER A 11 16.68 -23.53 -10.30
CA SER A 11 16.32 -22.14 -10.58
C SER A 11 14.81 -21.96 -10.76
N LEU A 12 14.16 -22.86 -11.49
CA LEU A 12 12.70 -22.83 -11.67
C LEU A 12 11.97 -23.03 -10.34
N LYS A 13 12.39 -24.01 -9.51
CA LYS A 13 11.80 -24.21 -8.18
C LYS A 13 11.95 -22.98 -7.30
N LEU A 14 13.13 -22.35 -7.30
CA LEU A 14 13.37 -21.13 -6.54
C LEU A 14 12.46 -19.99 -7.01
N LEU A 15 12.34 -19.79 -8.32
CA LEU A 15 11.45 -18.79 -8.91
C LEU A 15 9.99 -19.01 -8.50
N LEU A 16 9.51 -20.25 -8.59
CA LEU A 16 8.14 -20.61 -8.19
C LEU A 16 7.91 -20.40 -6.69
N SER A 17 8.90 -20.69 -5.84
CA SER A 17 8.82 -20.43 -4.40
C SER A 17 8.74 -18.93 -4.10
N ILE A 18 9.54 -18.10 -4.78
CA ILE A 18 9.50 -16.64 -4.63
C ILE A 18 8.14 -16.11 -5.05
N LEU A 19 7.63 -16.56 -6.22
CA LEU A 19 6.31 -16.16 -6.70
C LEU A 19 5.20 -16.56 -5.73
N GLY A 20 5.26 -17.79 -5.18
CA GLY A 20 4.33 -18.27 -4.16
C GLY A 20 4.34 -17.39 -2.90
N LEU A 21 5.52 -17.01 -2.42
CA LEU A 21 5.65 -16.10 -1.27
C LEU A 21 5.11 -14.70 -1.56
N MET A 22 5.33 -14.17 -2.78
CA MET A 22 4.77 -12.88 -3.19
C MET A 22 3.24 -12.91 -3.23
N LEU A 23 2.64 -13.99 -3.74
CA LEU A 23 1.18 -14.16 -3.77
C LEU A 23 0.60 -14.29 -2.35
N LEU A 24 1.24 -15.06 -1.47
CA LEU A 24 0.84 -15.17 -0.08
C LEU A 24 0.91 -13.82 0.65
N PHE A 25 1.96 -13.04 0.40
CA PHE A 25 2.10 -11.69 0.96
C PHE A 25 1.03 -10.74 0.42
N ALA A 26 0.74 -10.79 -0.88
CA ALA A 26 -0.33 -10.00 -1.48
C ALA A 26 -1.70 -10.36 -0.88
N PHE A 27 -1.99 -11.66 -0.71
CA PHE A 27 -3.21 -12.13 -0.07
C PHE A 27 -3.32 -11.66 1.38
N TYR A 28 -2.25 -11.83 2.17
CA TYR A 28 -2.19 -11.33 3.55
C TYR A 28 -2.44 -9.82 3.61
N SER A 29 -1.79 -9.03 2.76
CA SER A 29 -1.93 -7.57 2.79
C SER A 29 -3.36 -7.13 2.45
N ASN A 30 -3.98 -7.76 1.45
CA ASN A 30 -5.36 -7.43 1.04
C ASN A 30 -6.43 -8.01 1.97
N SER A 31 -6.10 -8.99 2.82
CA SER A 31 -7.02 -9.52 3.84
C SER A 31 -7.31 -8.54 4.98
N LEU A 32 -6.47 -7.50 5.14
CA LEU A 32 -6.57 -6.50 6.21
C LEU A 32 -6.58 -7.09 7.63
N ILE A 33 -6.06 -8.31 7.82
CA ILE A 33 -5.98 -8.97 9.12
C ILE A 33 -5.22 -8.08 10.12
N GLY A 34 -5.84 -7.83 11.27
CA GLY A 34 -5.28 -7.04 12.36
C GLY A 34 -5.27 -5.53 12.14
N VAL A 35 -5.86 -5.03 11.04
CA VAL A 35 -6.06 -3.60 10.81
C VAL A 35 -7.26 -3.11 11.63
N ASN A 36 -7.15 -1.90 12.16
CA ASN A 36 -8.19 -1.23 12.93
C ASN A 36 -9.42 -0.99 12.04
N LYS A 37 -10.61 -1.27 12.57
CA LYS A 37 -11.88 -1.10 11.85
C LYS A 37 -12.02 0.29 11.23
N LYS A 38 -11.64 1.36 11.92
CA LYS A 38 -11.76 2.74 11.39
C LYS A 38 -10.91 2.96 10.14
N SER A 39 -9.73 2.36 10.06
CA SER A 39 -8.89 2.44 8.85
C SER A 39 -9.44 1.59 7.72
N ILE A 40 -10.05 0.44 8.04
CA ILE A 40 -10.80 -0.37 7.07
C ILE A 40 -11.99 0.44 6.53
N ASP A 41 -12.75 1.11 7.40
CA ASP A 41 -13.90 1.95 7.02
C ASP A 41 -13.46 3.10 6.09
N TYR A 42 -12.31 3.72 6.34
CA TYR A 42 -11.72 4.70 5.42
C TYR A 42 -11.40 4.09 4.04
N TYR A 43 -10.84 2.88 4.00
CA TYR A 43 -10.53 2.21 2.74
C TYR A 43 -11.79 1.83 1.96
N ILE A 44 -12.82 1.32 2.63
CA ILE A 44 -14.12 1.01 2.00
C ILE A 44 -14.74 2.29 1.44
N SER A 45 -14.81 3.35 2.26
CA SER A 45 -15.33 4.66 1.84
C SER A 45 -14.55 5.22 0.65
N LEU A 46 -13.24 5.00 0.59
CA LEU A 46 -12.40 5.42 -0.53
C LEU A 46 -12.81 4.71 -1.81
N LYS A 47 -12.93 3.38 -1.77
CA LYS A 47 -13.35 2.60 -2.94
C LYS A 47 -14.73 3.01 -3.45
N GLU A 48 -15.67 3.22 -2.54
CA GLU A 48 -17.03 3.68 -2.88
C GLU A 48 -17.00 5.09 -3.49
N THR A 49 -16.24 6.01 -2.87
CA THR A 49 -16.16 7.40 -3.33
C THR A 49 -15.49 7.50 -4.70
N VAL A 50 -14.40 6.77 -4.93
CA VAL A 50 -13.71 6.69 -6.24
C VAL A 50 -14.68 6.22 -7.32
N LYS A 51 -15.39 5.12 -7.08
CA LYS A 51 -16.40 4.60 -8.03
C LYS A 51 -17.54 5.59 -8.27
N SER A 52 -18.04 6.24 -7.21
CA SER A 52 -19.14 7.21 -7.32
C SER A 52 -18.78 8.43 -8.16
N LYS A 53 -17.49 8.77 -8.25
CA LYS A 53 -16.96 9.87 -9.08
C LYS A 53 -16.63 9.44 -10.51
N GLY A 54 -16.89 8.19 -10.89
CA GLY A 54 -16.64 7.66 -12.24
C GLY A 54 -15.20 7.23 -12.49
N TYR A 55 -14.42 6.99 -11.44
CA TYR A 55 -13.05 6.50 -11.53
C TYR A 55 -12.96 4.99 -11.25
N GLU A 56 -11.86 4.38 -11.69
CA GLU A 56 -11.58 2.95 -11.51
C GLU A 56 -10.94 2.68 -10.13
N ASP A 57 -11.28 1.56 -9.48
CA ASP A 57 -10.72 1.18 -8.18
C ASP A 57 -9.42 0.37 -8.27
N ARG A 58 -8.53 0.75 -9.19
CA ARG A 58 -7.22 0.09 -9.42
C ARG A 58 -6.20 0.44 -8.33
N MET A 59 -6.56 0.09 -7.09
CA MET A 59 -5.76 0.26 -5.89
C MET A 59 -5.50 -1.09 -5.23
N TYR A 60 -4.29 -1.29 -4.72
CA TYR A 60 -3.90 -2.53 -4.04
C TYR A 60 -3.34 -2.24 -2.66
N VAL A 61 -3.80 -2.97 -1.64
CA VAL A 61 -3.21 -2.86 -0.30
C VAL A 61 -1.85 -3.54 -0.31
N ILE A 62 -0.82 -2.77 0.03
CA ILE A 62 0.57 -3.25 0.12
C ILE A 62 1.08 -3.27 1.56
N SER A 63 0.38 -2.62 2.49
CA SER A 63 0.68 -2.72 3.92
C SER A 63 -0.52 -2.43 4.81
N GLY A 64 -0.71 -3.23 5.85
CA GLY A 64 -1.72 -3.05 6.90
C GLY A 64 -1.08 -3.16 8.28
N LYS A 65 -1.54 -4.10 9.11
CA LYS A 65 -0.88 -4.40 10.40
C LYS A 65 0.52 -4.96 10.17
N ARG A 66 1.52 -4.33 10.79
CA ARG A 66 2.92 -4.79 10.80
C ARG A 66 3.28 -5.43 12.14
N PHE A 67 3.97 -6.56 12.07
CA PHE A 67 4.68 -7.13 13.21
C PHE A 67 5.95 -6.33 13.51
N LYS A 68 6.40 -6.35 14.77
CA LYS A 68 7.60 -5.60 15.21
C LYS A 68 8.83 -5.93 14.36
N PHE A 69 9.09 -7.22 14.12
CA PHE A 69 10.22 -7.67 13.30
C PHE A 69 10.18 -7.10 11.88
N TYR A 70 9.01 -7.18 11.22
CA TYR A 70 8.85 -6.64 9.87
C TYR A 70 9.01 -5.12 9.83
N ASN A 71 8.46 -4.39 10.81
CA ASN A 71 8.67 -2.95 10.90
C ASN A 71 10.15 -2.60 11.12
N SER A 72 10.86 -3.31 12.00
CA SER A 72 12.29 -3.09 12.23
C SER A 72 13.12 -3.33 10.97
N PHE A 73 12.76 -4.33 10.16
CA PHE A 73 13.40 -4.56 8.87
C PHE A 73 13.18 -3.37 7.91
N LEU A 74 11.95 -2.86 7.82
CA LEU A 74 11.64 -1.69 6.99
C LEU A 74 12.24 -0.38 7.52
N VAL A 75 12.48 -0.25 8.83
CA VAL A 75 13.22 0.89 9.40
C VAL A 75 14.69 0.83 8.98
N LYS A 76 15.26 -0.38 8.92
CA LYS A 76 16.69 -0.56 8.58
C LYS A 76 16.97 -0.42 7.09
N TYR A 77 16.06 -0.88 6.23
CA TYR A 77 16.30 -1.03 4.79
C TYR A 77 15.29 -0.31 3.91
N GLY A 78 14.32 0.41 4.49
CA GLY A 78 13.28 1.13 3.76
C GLY A 78 12.92 2.45 4.43
N ASN A 79 11.70 2.92 4.19
CA ASN A 79 11.25 4.26 4.61
C ASN A 79 10.29 4.21 5.81
N ALA A 80 10.29 3.14 6.59
CA ALA A 80 9.43 3.04 7.77
C ALA A 80 10.04 3.75 8.98
N VAL A 81 9.18 4.19 9.91
CA VAL A 81 9.58 4.76 11.20
C VAL A 81 9.33 3.78 12.34
N SER A 82 10.13 3.86 13.41
CA SER A 82 10.03 2.97 14.57
C SER A 82 8.69 3.11 15.32
N THR A 83 8.07 4.28 15.26
CA THR A 83 6.79 4.61 15.91
C THR A 83 5.58 4.49 14.96
N SER A 84 5.73 3.71 13.89
CA SER A 84 4.73 3.58 12.82
C SER A 84 3.33 3.18 13.32
N ARG A 85 2.30 3.81 12.74
CA ARG A 85 0.89 3.48 13.01
C ARG A 85 0.51 2.08 12.55
N HIS A 86 1.24 1.50 11.59
CA HIS A 86 1.09 0.11 11.18
C HIS A 86 1.36 -0.87 12.33
N LEU A 87 2.22 -0.54 13.29
CA LEU A 87 2.46 -1.37 14.48
C LEU A 87 1.23 -1.48 15.38
N LYS A 88 0.30 -0.52 15.30
CA LYS A 88 -0.99 -0.55 16.01
C LYS A 88 -2.13 -1.07 15.15
N GLY A 89 -1.88 -1.34 13.86
CA GLY A 89 -2.91 -1.67 12.88
C GLY A 89 -3.74 -0.45 12.47
N GLU A 90 -3.33 0.76 12.84
CA GLU A 90 -4.08 1.99 12.60
C GLU A 90 -3.89 2.54 11.18
N ALA A 91 -3.04 1.94 10.35
CA ALA A 91 -2.64 2.47 9.05
C ALA A 91 -2.78 1.45 7.92
N ILE A 92 -3.01 1.97 6.72
CA ILE A 92 -3.03 1.24 5.46
C ILE A 92 -2.17 2.01 4.44
N ASP A 93 -1.30 1.28 3.75
CA ASP A 93 -0.60 1.75 2.56
C ASP A 93 -1.21 1.06 1.33
N ILE A 94 -1.55 1.87 0.33
CA ILE A 94 -2.05 1.40 -0.95
C ILE A 94 -1.13 1.80 -2.09
N LEU A 95 -1.00 0.93 -3.08
CA LEU A 95 -0.48 1.24 -4.40
C LEU A 95 -1.64 1.71 -5.27
N VAL A 96 -1.51 2.90 -5.86
CA VAL A 96 -2.46 3.51 -6.79
C VAL A 96 -1.94 3.30 -8.22
N LEU A 97 -2.79 2.86 -9.14
CA LEU A 97 -2.43 2.76 -10.57
C LEU A 97 -3.25 3.77 -11.37
N ASP A 98 -3.46 3.50 -12.66
CA ASP A 98 -4.29 4.30 -13.58
C ASP A 98 -5.78 4.24 -13.14
N ILE A 99 -6.17 5.09 -12.19
CA ILE A 99 -7.54 5.18 -11.66
C ILE A 99 -8.40 6.15 -12.48
N ASN A 100 -7.76 7.14 -13.12
CA ASN A 100 -8.44 8.08 -13.99
C ASN A 100 -8.70 7.52 -15.40
N ASN A 101 -8.17 6.32 -15.69
CA ASN A 101 -8.31 5.59 -16.95
C ASN A 101 -7.78 6.38 -18.15
N ASP A 102 -6.73 7.17 -17.96
CA ASP A 102 -6.02 7.87 -19.03
C ASP A 102 -4.92 7.01 -19.70
N GLY A 103 -4.73 5.79 -19.19
CA GLY A 103 -3.77 4.81 -19.69
C GLY A 103 -2.38 4.92 -19.05
N THR A 104 -2.18 5.87 -18.13
CA THR A 104 -0.90 6.10 -17.44
C THR A 104 -1.09 6.13 -15.94
N ALA A 105 -0.41 5.23 -15.22
CA ALA A 105 -0.31 5.32 -13.76
C ALA A 105 0.74 6.38 -13.37
N ASP A 106 0.31 7.58 -12.98
CA ASP A 106 1.18 8.72 -12.67
C ASP A 106 0.79 9.46 -11.37
N SER A 107 1.36 10.65 -11.13
CA SER A 107 1.09 11.42 -9.92
C SER A 107 -0.34 11.99 -9.85
N LYS A 108 -1.04 12.11 -10.98
CA LYS A 108 -2.43 12.59 -11.02
C LYS A 108 -3.35 11.59 -10.33
N ASP A 109 -3.12 10.29 -10.50
CA ASP A 109 -3.87 9.24 -9.82
C ASP A 109 -3.68 9.32 -8.30
N VAL A 110 -2.42 9.46 -7.87
CA VAL A 110 -2.06 9.64 -6.45
C VAL A 110 -2.73 10.88 -5.87
N ASP A 111 -2.69 12.00 -6.59
CA ASP A 111 -3.29 13.27 -6.16
C ASP A 111 -4.80 13.19 -6.03
N LEU A 112 -5.46 12.46 -6.93
CA LEU A 112 -6.90 12.22 -6.88
C LEU A 112 -7.26 11.44 -5.60
N ILE A 113 -6.57 10.33 -5.31
CA ILE A 113 -6.79 9.55 -4.09
C ILE A 113 -6.50 10.37 -2.84
N TYR A 114 -5.36 11.08 -2.82
CA TYR A 114 -5.00 11.94 -1.70
C TYR A 114 -6.09 12.99 -1.43
N ASN A 115 -6.59 13.65 -2.47
CA ASN A 115 -7.63 14.66 -2.35
C ASN A 115 -8.94 14.10 -1.80
N ILE A 116 -9.37 12.91 -2.25
CA ILE A 116 -10.57 12.25 -1.72
C ILE A 116 -10.39 11.92 -0.24
N LEU A 117 -9.25 11.32 0.13
CA LEU A 117 -8.94 11.01 1.52
C LEU A 117 -8.92 12.28 2.39
N ASP A 118 -8.30 13.35 1.92
CA ASP A 118 -8.11 14.58 2.68
C ASP A 118 -9.41 15.37 2.86
N LYS A 119 -10.20 15.52 1.79
CA LYS A 119 -11.36 16.42 1.77
C LYS A 119 -12.65 15.72 2.19
N GLU A 120 -12.79 14.42 1.92
CA GLU A 120 -14.08 13.74 2.03
C GLU A 120 -14.10 12.69 3.15
N ILE A 121 -13.00 11.95 3.35
CA ILE A 121 -12.99 10.75 4.21
C ILE A 121 -12.27 10.98 5.55
N VAL A 122 -10.95 11.10 5.53
CA VAL A 122 -10.10 11.14 6.74
C VAL A 122 -10.18 12.51 7.42
N LYS A 123 -10.17 13.59 6.62
CA LYS A 123 -10.27 14.98 7.10
C LYS A 123 -9.31 15.24 8.28
N LYS A 124 -9.77 15.91 9.34
CA LYS A 124 -8.96 16.24 10.52
C LYS A 124 -8.74 15.07 11.50
N GLN A 125 -9.25 13.86 11.18
CA GLN A 125 -9.31 12.74 12.12
C GLN A 125 -8.20 11.69 11.94
N GLY A 126 -7.21 11.95 11.09
CA GLY A 126 -6.18 10.97 10.76
C GLY A 126 -4.99 11.52 9.98
N GLY A 127 -4.04 10.65 9.71
CA GLY A 127 -2.86 10.92 8.88
C GLY A 127 -3.07 10.55 7.42
N ILE A 128 -2.49 11.33 6.50
CA ILE A 128 -2.40 10.99 5.07
C ILE A 128 -1.01 11.41 4.58
N GLY A 129 -0.34 10.58 3.80
CA GLY A 129 0.89 10.97 3.10
C GLY A 129 1.01 10.29 1.74
N THR A 130 1.74 10.92 0.84
CA THR A 130 2.13 10.30 -0.42
C THR A 130 3.64 10.09 -0.45
N TYR A 131 4.12 9.43 -1.49
CA TYR A 131 5.54 9.18 -1.70
C TYR A 131 5.95 9.55 -3.15
N LYS A 132 5.13 10.37 -3.83
CA LYS A 132 5.25 10.68 -5.26
C LYS A 132 6.55 11.38 -5.65
N ASN A 133 7.24 11.98 -4.68
CA ASN A 133 8.52 12.66 -4.88
C ASN A 133 9.74 11.73 -4.66
N GLN A 134 9.53 10.48 -4.25
CA GLN A 134 10.61 9.51 -4.02
C GLN A 134 11.06 8.82 -5.31
N SER A 135 12.16 8.09 -5.26
CA SER A 135 12.64 7.31 -6.40
C SER A 135 11.92 5.95 -6.50
N GLY A 136 11.73 5.47 -7.74
CA GLY A 136 11.09 4.20 -8.02
C GLY A 136 9.59 4.31 -8.32
N PHE A 137 9.16 3.60 -9.36
CA PHE A 137 7.78 3.66 -9.85
C PHE A 137 6.76 3.29 -8.76
N PHE A 138 6.91 2.13 -8.12
CA PHE A 138 5.96 1.66 -7.09
C PHE A 138 5.92 2.56 -5.85
N THR A 139 7.07 3.11 -5.45
CA THR A 139 7.14 4.03 -4.31
C THR A 139 6.35 5.30 -4.60
N ARG A 140 6.51 5.89 -5.79
CA ARG A 140 5.80 7.12 -6.16
C ARG A 140 4.28 6.95 -6.24
N GLN A 141 3.84 5.72 -6.45
CA GLN A 141 2.45 5.35 -6.55
C GLN A 141 1.82 4.99 -5.20
N MET A 142 2.51 5.22 -4.08
CA MET A 142 2.02 4.86 -2.75
C MET A 142 1.27 6.02 -2.08
N VAL A 143 0.13 5.69 -1.46
CA VAL A 143 -0.60 6.55 -0.53
C VAL A 143 -0.74 5.85 0.82
N HIS A 144 -0.31 6.53 1.88
CA HIS A 144 -0.54 6.14 3.28
C HIS A 144 -1.77 6.87 3.81
N PHE A 145 -2.61 6.17 4.58
CA PHE A 145 -3.59 6.80 5.46
C PHE A 145 -3.78 6.04 6.77
N ASP A 146 -4.17 6.75 7.83
CA ASP A 146 -4.37 6.15 9.15
C ASP A 146 -5.44 6.85 10.01
N CYS A 147 -5.89 6.17 11.06
CA CYS A 147 -6.93 6.64 11.97
C CYS A 147 -6.37 7.21 13.29
N ARG A 148 -5.21 7.88 13.29
CA ARG A 148 -4.51 8.35 14.51
C ARG A 148 -5.29 9.34 15.39
N GLY A 149 -6.44 9.84 14.95
CA GLY A 149 -7.32 10.72 15.72
C GLY A 149 -6.98 12.20 15.66
N TYR A 150 -5.90 12.58 14.97
CA TYR A 150 -5.49 13.96 14.78
C TYR A 150 -4.92 14.18 13.37
N TRP A 151 -4.96 15.43 12.91
CA TRP A 151 -4.53 15.81 11.57
C TRP A 151 -3.02 15.66 11.41
N ALA A 152 -2.60 14.97 10.35
CA ALA A 152 -1.20 14.88 9.94
C ALA A 152 -1.10 14.72 8.41
N ARG A 153 -0.27 15.53 7.75
CA ARG A 153 0.00 15.45 6.30
C ARG A 153 1.49 15.54 6.03
N TRP A 154 2.00 14.71 5.13
CA TRP A 154 3.39 14.78 4.68
C TRP A 154 3.49 14.43 3.19
N GLU A 155 4.58 14.87 2.56
CA GLU A 155 4.91 14.58 1.15
C GLU A 155 3.68 14.72 0.24
N LYS A 156 3.17 15.95 0.13
CA LYS A 156 2.01 16.32 -0.69
C LYS A 156 2.31 16.40 -2.17
#